data_AF-A0A2W5XX44-F1
#
_entry.id   AF-A0A2W5XX44-F1
#
_cell.length_a   1.000
_cell.length_b   1.000
_cell.length_c   1.000
_cell.angle_alpha   90.00
_cell.angle_beta   90.00
_cell.angle_gamma   90.00
#
_symmetry.space_group_name_H-M   'P 1'
#
loop_
_entity.id
_entity.type
_entity.pdbx_description
1 polymer ?
#
loop_
_entity_poly.entity_id
_entity_poly.type
_entity_poly.pdbx_seq_one_letter_code
_entity_poly.pdbx_strand_id
1 'polypeptide(L)'
;MVTIPVKYADEAEKYITEGGYTEVQVVPLDAIVIRCEDLPEVKPLRGGGHTAGTATRSFGSAEDYMQYALSALAIAVHLREHPPVDEAQVQALSGVLEEVATLLKAEYRPEVARRLAERGVRVEVSK
;
A
#
# COMPACT_ATOMS: atom_id res chain seq x y z
N MET A 1 -25.27 -0.78 18.21
CA MET A 1 -26.35 -0.52 17.24
C MET A 1 -26.22 0.94 16.85
N VAL A 2 -25.65 1.22 15.66
CA VAL A 2 -25.43 2.59 15.20
C VAL A 2 -26.48 2.88 14.14
N THR A 3 -27.43 3.74 14.48
CA THR A 3 -28.49 4.18 13.58
C THR A 3 -27.97 5.37 12.78
N ILE A 4 -27.72 5.18 11.49
CA ILE A 4 -27.30 6.27 10.60
C ILE A 4 -28.56 6.92 10.02
N PRO A 5 -28.75 8.25 10.16
CA PRO A 5 -29.83 8.95 9.50
C PRO A 5 -29.54 9.03 8.01
N VAL A 6 -30.26 8.23 7.21
CA VAL A 6 -30.18 8.31 5.76
C VAL A 6 -30.84 9.62 5.33
N LYS A 7 -30.06 10.50 4.69
CA LYS A 7 -30.49 11.80 4.14
C LYS A 7 -31.50 11.71 2.97
N TYR A 8 -32.10 10.53 2.78
CA TYR A 8 -33.02 10.16 1.71
C TYR A 8 -34.24 9.39 2.27
N ALA A 9 -34.69 9.74 3.49
CA ALA A 9 -35.79 9.05 4.16
C ALA A 9 -37.08 9.01 3.32
N ASP A 10 -37.32 10.00 2.48
CA ASP A 10 -38.53 10.10 1.65
C ASP A 10 -38.54 9.13 0.45
N GLU A 11 -37.38 8.59 0.03
CA GLU A 11 -37.32 7.58 -1.04
C GLU A 11 -37.26 6.14 -0.51
N ALA A 12 -36.94 5.95 0.78
CA ALA A 12 -36.83 4.64 1.41
C ALA A 12 -38.20 3.97 1.66
N GLU A 13 -39.27 4.74 1.86
CA GLU A 13 -40.60 4.19 2.17
C GLU A 13 -41.20 3.36 1.01
N LYS A 14 -40.74 3.56 -0.22
CA LYS A 14 -41.26 2.81 -1.38
C LYS A 14 -40.70 1.39 -1.52
N TYR A 15 -39.65 1.05 -0.77
CA TYR A 15 -38.94 -0.25 -0.89
C TYR A 15 -39.11 -1.18 0.31
N ILE A 16 -39.82 -0.78 1.36
CA ILE A 16 -39.94 -1.57 2.62
C ILE A 16 -41.07 -2.63 2.54
N THR A 17 -41.91 -2.63 1.50
CA THR A 17 -43.05 -3.55 1.40
C THR A 17 -42.73 -4.94 0.85
N GLU A 18 -41.52 -5.23 0.39
CA GLU A 18 -41.12 -6.55 -0.12
C GLU A 18 -39.79 -7.03 0.50
N GLY A 19 -39.82 -7.36 1.81
CA GLY A 19 -39.17 -8.55 2.39
C GLY A 19 -37.69 -8.89 2.10
N GLY A 20 -36.82 -7.94 1.74
CA GLY A 20 -35.39 -8.19 1.53
C GLY A 20 -34.52 -7.32 2.42
N TYR A 21 -34.16 -7.79 3.62
CA TYR A 21 -33.07 -7.18 4.37
C TYR A 21 -31.75 -7.66 3.76
N THR A 22 -31.05 -6.76 3.06
CA THR A 22 -29.66 -7.00 2.67
C THR A 22 -28.77 -6.68 3.87
N GLU A 23 -28.07 -7.69 4.38
CA GLU A 23 -27.05 -7.48 5.40
C GLU A 23 -25.91 -6.64 4.81
N VAL A 24 -25.66 -5.46 5.37
CA VAL A 24 -24.59 -4.57 4.92
C VAL A 24 -23.46 -4.62 5.94
N GLN A 25 -22.29 -5.09 5.51
CA GLN A 25 -21.09 -5.07 6.34
C GLN A 25 -20.52 -3.64 6.40
N VAL A 26 -20.55 -3.04 7.58
CA VAL A 26 -19.95 -1.71 7.82
C VAL A 26 -18.48 -1.91 8.16
N VAL A 27 -17.59 -1.35 7.34
CA VAL A 27 -16.13 -1.35 7.55
C VAL A 27 -15.62 0.09 7.65
N PRO A 28 -14.51 0.35 8.38
CA PRO A 28 -13.83 1.64 8.35
C PRO A 28 -13.47 2.09 6.92
N LEU A 29 -13.46 3.40 6.68
CA LEU A 29 -13.18 3.96 5.35
C LEU A 29 -11.77 3.61 4.82
N ASP A 30 -10.82 3.44 5.73
CA ASP A 30 -9.42 3.09 5.47
C ASP A 30 -9.16 1.57 5.52
N ALA A 31 -10.20 0.76 5.70
CA ALA A 31 -10.07 -0.68 5.72
C ALA A 31 -9.73 -1.23 4.32
N ILE A 32 -8.73 -2.10 4.26
CA ILE A 32 -8.45 -2.91 3.07
C ILE A 32 -9.35 -4.14 3.14
N VAL A 33 -10.38 -4.17 2.29
CA VAL A 33 -11.29 -5.32 2.17
C VAL A 33 -10.88 -6.15 0.96
N ILE A 34 -10.59 -7.43 1.20
CA ILE A 34 -10.27 -8.42 0.16
C ILE A 34 -11.34 -9.49 0.21
N ARG A 35 -12.03 -9.75 -0.89
CA ARG A 35 -13.01 -10.84 -0.93
C ARG A 35 -12.28 -12.17 -1.05
N CYS A 36 -12.85 -13.22 -0.48
CA CYS A 36 -12.26 -14.55 -0.60
C CYS A 36 -12.15 -15.02 -2.05
N GLU A 37 -13.09 -14.61 -2.91
CA GLU A 37 -13.07 -14.89 -4.36
C GLU A 37 -11.93 -14.18 -5.12
N ASP A 38 -11.39 -13.09 -4.57
CA ASP A 38 -10.26 -12.36 -5.13
C ASP A 38 -8.90 -12.99 -4.72
N LEU A 39 -8.90 -13.94 -3.78
CA LEU A 39 -7.68 -14.63 -3.37
C LEU A 39 -7.23 -15.63 -4.44
N PRO A 40 -5.92 -15.75 -4.71
CA PRO A 40 -5.42 -16.75 -5.65
C PRO A 40 -5.77 -18.17 -5.19
N GLU A 41 -6.12 -19.02 -6.14
CA GLU A 41 -6.34 -20.45 -5.90
C GLU A 41 -5.10 -21.09 -5.27
N VAL A 42 -5.31 -21.84 -4.17
CA VAL A 42 -4.24 -22.54 -3.46
C VAL A 42 -4.09 -23.96 -4.00
N LYS A 43 -2.87 -24.32 -4.43
CA LYS A 43 -2.56 -25.67 -4.93
C LYS A 43 -1.55 -26.38 -4.02
N PRO A 44 -1.81 -27.63 -3.63
CA PRO A 44 -0.84 -28.40 -2.85
C PRO A 44 0.35 -28.83 -3.72
N LEU A 45 1.54 -28.82 -3.15
CA LEU A 45 2.75 -29.31 -3.81
C LEU A 45 3.04 -30.77 -3.46
N ARG A 46 3.49 -31.56 -4.44
CA ARG A 46 4.05 -32.89 -4.18
C ARG A 46 5.32 -32.75 -3.35
N GLY A 47 5.32 -33.30 -2.14
CA GLY A 47 6.43 -33.20 -1.18
C GLY A 47 6.19 -32.25 0.00
N GLY A 48 5.01 -31.62 0.08
CA GLY A 48 4.61 -30.75 1.19
C GLY A 48 4.76 -29.26 0.85
N GLY A 49 3.77 -28.46 1.24
CA GLY A 49 3.67 -27.04 0.94
C GLY A 49 2.52 -26.70 0.00
N HIS A 50 2.37 -25.41 -0.28
CA HIS A 50 1.29 -24.84 -1.07
C HIS A 50 1.79 -23.71 -1.97
N THR A 51 1.13 -23.52 -3.11
CA THR A 51 1.32 -22.37 -3.98
C THR A 51 0.03 -21.58 -4.12
N ALA A 52 0.16 -20.25 -4.17
CA ALA A 52 -0.94 -19.32 -4.42
C ALA A 52 -0.40 -18.20 -5.33
N GLY A 53 -0.89 -18.14 -6.59
CA GLY A 53 -0.32 -17.25 -7.60
C GLY A 53 1.16 -17.54 -7.87
N THR A 54 2.03 -16.55 -7.69
CA THR A 54 3.49 -16.68 -7.83
C THR A 54 4.20 -17.03 -6.51
N ALA A 55 3.46 -17.08 -5.40
CA ALA A 55 4.03 -17.40 -4.09
C ALA A 55 4.03 -18.91 -3.87
N THR A 56 5.22 -19.45 -3.54
CA THR A 56 5.42 -20.83 -3.13
C THR A 56 5.96 -20.87 -1.71
N ARG A 57 5.35 -21.69 -0.86
CA ARG A 57 5.78 -21.87 0.52
C ARG A 57 5.66 -23.32 0.97
N SER A 58 6.64 -23.76 1.74
CA SER A 58 6.69 -25.10 2.32
C SER A 58 6.78 -24.95 3.84
N PHE A 59 5.94 -25.70 4.56
CA PHE A 59 5.92 -25.78 6.03
C PHE A 59 5.60 -24.45 6.74
N GLY A 60 5.12 -24.51 7.99
CA GLY A 60 4.67 -23.33 8.76
C GLY A 60 3.20 -23.39 9.13
N SER A 61 2.83 -22.64 10.17
CA SER A 61 1.46 -22.56 10.65
C SER A 61 0.65 -21.52 9.87
N ALA A 62 -0.68 -21.61 9.92
CA ALA A 62 -1.55 -20.58 9.35
C ALA A 62 -1.26 -19.18 9.94
N GLU A 63 -0.88 -19.13 11.22
CA GLU A 63 -0.55 -17.89 11.92
C GLU A 63 0.74 -17.25 11.40
N ASP A 64 1.78 -18.06 11.13
CA ASP A 64 3.03 -17.57 10.51
C ASP A 64 2.76 -16.93 9.15
N TYR A 65 1.89 -17.56 8.35
CA TYR A 65 1.53 -17.04 7.04
C TYR A 65 0.69 -15.76 7.13
N MET A 66 -0.22 -15.68 8.10
CA MET A 66 -1.00 -14.46 8.34
C MET A 66 -0.09 -13.29 8.73
N GLN A 67 0.87 -13.53 9.64
CA GLN A 67 1.82 -12.51 10.06
C GLN A 67 2.72 -12.05 8.90
N TYR A 68 3.16 -12.98 8.06
CA TYR A 68 3.92 -12.66 6.86
C TYR A 68 3.09 -11.81 5.87
N ALA A 69 1.83 -12.18 5.63
CA ALA A 69 0.94 -11.45 4.75
C ALA A 69 0.70 -10.02 5.25
N LEU A 70 0.48 -9.83 6.55
CA LEU A 70 0.34 -8.50 7.16
C LEU A 70 1.60 -7.65 6.99
N SER A 71 2.77 -8.24 7.21
CA SER A 71 4.06 -7.54 7.05
C SER A 71 4.29 -7.13 5.59
N ALA A 72 4.00 -8.01 4.63
CA ALA A 72 4.11 -7.71 3.22
C ALA A 72 3.11 -6.62 2.77
N LEU A 73 1.88 -6.65 3.30
CA LEU A 73 0.87 -5.62 3.03
C LEU A 73 1.31 -4.25 3.55
N ALA A 74 1.85 -4.18 4.77
CA ALA A 74 2.37 -2.95 5.34
C ALA A 74 3.49 -2.34 4.48
N ILE A 75 4.43 -3.18 4.01
CA ILE A 75 5.50 -2.74 3.10
C ILE A 75 4.92 -2.24 1.77
N ALA A 76 3.94 -2.95 1.19
CA ALA A 76 3.33 -2.54 -0.08
C ALA A 76 2.60 -1.19 0.03
N VAL A 77 1.87 -0.96 1.13
CA VAL A 77 1.24 0.33 1.41
C VAL A 77 2.30 1.43 1.53
N HIS A 78 3.36 1.18 2.29
CA HIS A 78 4.46 2.12 2.45
C HIS A 78 5.11 2.47 1.10
N LEU A 79 5.44 1.48 0.27
CA LEU A 79 6.06 1.72 -1.04
C LEU A 79 5.15 2.45 -2.02
N ARG A 80 3.83 2.28 -1.90
CA ARG A 80 2.85 3.02 -2.71
C ARG A 80 2.80 4.50 -2.31
N GLU A 81 2.89 4.79 -1.02
CA GLU A 81 2.89 6.16 -0.47
C GLU A 81 4.27 6.84 -0.60
N HIS A 82 5.33 6.04 -0.59
CA HIS A 82 6.72 6.44 -0.68
C HIS A 82 7.40 5.70 -1.84
N PRO A 83 7.09 6.07 -3.09
CA PRO A 83 7.68 5.41 -4.25
C PRO A 83 9.22 5.48 -4.17
N PRO A 84 9.94 4.42 -4.57
CA PRO A 84 11.38 4.38 -4.49
C PRO A 84 11.97 5.58 -5.24
N VAL A 85 12.88 6.27 -4.56
CA VAL A 85 13.56 7.44 -5.11
C VAL A 85 14.59 6.97 -6.13
N ASP A 86 14.68 7.65 -7.27
CA ASP A 86 15.75 7.42 -8.24
C ASP A 86 17.09 7.88 -7.66
N GLU A 87 17.91 6.93 -7.20
CA GLU A 87 19.20 7.21 -6.58
C GLU A 87 20.17 7.95 -7.53
N ALA A 88 20.04 7.80 -8.85
CA ALA A 88 20.84 8.57 -9.79
C ALA A 88 20.45 10.06 -9.74
N GLN A 89 19.15 10.37 -9.59
CA GLN A 89 18.66 11.73 -9.37
C GLN A 89 19.05 12.28 -8.00
N VAL A 90 19.05 11.45 -6.95
CA VAL A 90 19.54 11.84 -5.62
C VAL A 90 21.02 12.23 -5.68
N GLN A 91 21.83 11.45 -6.39
CA GLN A 91 23.25 11.73 -6.55
C GLN A 91 23.50 12.99 -7.38
N ALA A 92 22.78 13.17 -8.49
CA ALA A 92 22.87 14.39 -9.30
C ALA A 92 22.45 15.65 -8.50
N LEU A 93 21.35 15.59 -7.75
CA LEU A 93 20.93 16.67 -6.86
C LEU A 93 21.95 16.93 -5.76
N SER A 94 22.57 15.89 -5.21
CA SER A 94 23.63 16.04 -4.22
C SER A 94 24.85 16.78 -4.79
N GLY A 95 25.23 16.48 -6.03
CA GLY A 95 26.31 17.19 -6.74
C GLY A 95 25.98 18.66 -6.96
N VAL A 96 24.77 18.99 -7.41
CA VAL A 96 24.32 20.38 -7.55
C VAL A 96 24.30 21.10 -6.19
N LEU A 97 23.84 20.43 -5.13
CA LEU A 97 23.88 21.00 -3.78
C LEU A 97 25.33 21.21 -3.29
N GLU A 98 26.28 20.39 -3.71
CA GLU A 98 27.70 20.58 -3.41
C GLU A 98 28.28 21.79 -4.14
N GLU A 99 27.91 22.00 -5.40
CA GLU A 99 28.34 23.15 -6.20
C GLU A 99 27.75 24.48 -5.70
N VAL A 100 26.51 24.46 -5.19
CA VAL A 100 25.77 25.66 -4.81
C VAL A 100 25.85 25.99 -3.32
N ALA A 101 26.04 24.99 -2.43
CA ALA A 101 25.88 25.20 -0.99
C ALA A 101 27.21 25.40 -0.24
N THR A 102 27.59 26.67 -0.05
CA THR A 102 28.42 27.11 1.09
C THR A 102 27.67 27.07 2.43
N LEU A 103 26.33 26.94 2.41
CA LEU A 103 25.44 27.07 3.58
C LEU A 103 24.94 25.75 4.18
N LEU A 104 25.04 24.62 3.46
CA LEU A 104 24.67 23.29 3.98
C LEU A 104 25.92 22.49 4.31
N LYS A 105 26.01 21.98 5.54
CA LYS A 105 27.04 21.00 5.90
C LYS A 105 26.94 19.79 4.97
N ALA A 106 28.10 19.28 4.55
CA ALA A 106 28.19 18.18 3.60
C ALA A 106 27.38 16.94 4.02
N GLU A 107 27.30 16.65 5.32
CA GLU A 107 26.56 15.53 5.90
C GLU A 107 25.04 15.55 5.62
N TYR A 108 24.43 16.72 5.43
CA TYR A 108 22.98 16.84 5.20
C TYR A 108 22.58 16.85 3.72
N ARG A 109 23.55 16.98 2.80
CA ARG A 109 23.26 17.14 1.36
C ARG A 109 22.53 15.94 0.75
N PRO A 110 22.89 14.67 1.03
CA PRO A 110 22.16 13.52 0.49
C PRO A 110 20.71 13.43 0.97
N GLU A 111 20.44 13.79 2.23
CA GLU A 111 19.09 13.78 2.78
C GLU A 111 18.21 14.87 2.16
N VAL A 112 18.77 16.07 1.97
CA VAL A 112 18.09 17.16 1.27
C VAL A 112 17.84 16.78 -0.19
N ALA A 113 18.83 16.21 -0.88
CA ALA A 113 18.68 15.72 -2.25
C ALA A 113 17.58 14.65 -2.38
N ARG A 114 17.52 13.70 -1.44
CA ARG A 114 16.46 12.68 -1.39
C ARG A 114 15.07 13.31 -1.23
N ARG A 115 14.90 14.25 -0.30
CA ARG A 115 13.63 14.98 -0.12
C ARG A 115 13.22 15.79 -1.35
N LEU A 116 14.18 16.36 -2.08
CA LEU A 116 13.91 17.07 -3.33
C LEU A 116 13.47 16.10 -4.42
N ALA A 117 14.13 14.95 -4.56
CA ALA A 117 13.75 13.92 -5.50
C ALA A 117 12.37 13.31 -5.20
N GLU A 118 12.05 13.05 -3.92
CA GLU A 118 10.72 12.62 -3.45
C GLU A 118 9.63 13.63 -3.82
N ARG A 119 9.96 14.93 -3.82
CA ARG A 119 9.04 16.02 -4.23
C ARG A 119 8.98 16.27 -5.73
N GLY A 120 9.60 15.42 -6.54
CA GLY A 120 9.54 15.52 -8.01
C GLY A 120 10.54 16.49 -8.63
N VAL A 121 11.49 17.05 -7.85
CA VAL A 121 12.60 17.83 -8.43
C VAL A 121 13.52 16.88 -9.19
N ARG A 122 13.88 17.26 -10.41
CA ARG A 122 14.76 16.49 -11.29
C ARG A 122 15.85 17.41 -11.84
N VAL A 123 17.02 16.84 -12.09
CA VAL A 123 18.15 17.52 -12.75
C VAL A 123 18.54 16.73 -13.99
N GLU A 124 18.92 17.45 -15.03
CA GLU A 124 19.47 16.84 -16.24
C GLU A 124 20.82 16.21 -15.90
N VAL A 125 20.88 14.88 -16.00
CA VAL A 125 22.13 14.13 -15.81
C VAL A 125 22.82 14.07 -17.17
N SER A 126 23.65 15.08 -17.45
CA SER A 126 24.54 15.07 -18.61
C SER A 126 25.60 13.98 -18.42
N LYS A 127 25.70 13.04 -19.37
CA LYS A 127 26.74 12.00 -19.38
C LYS A 127 28.11 12.54 -19.74
#